data_AF-A0A7C7UNP0-F1
#
_entry.id   AF-A0A7C7UNP0-F1
#
_cell.length_a   1.000
_cell.length_b   1.000
_cell.length_c   1.000
_cell.angle_alpha   90.00
_cell.angle_beta   90.00
_cell.angle_gamma   90.00
#
_symmetry.space_group_name_H-M   'P 1'
#
loop_
_entity.id
_entity.type
_entity.pdbx_description
1 polymer ?
#
loop_
_entity_poly.entity_id
_entity_poly.type
_entity_poly.pdbx_seq_one_letter_code
_entity_poly.pdbx_strand_id
1 'polypeptide(L)'
;MVTLTIDGQEVKVEEGTTVLEAAREAGIEIPTLCYHPDLTPYGACRVCVVEVFRNGWSQITASCTLPVREGMKVQTQSPRALQTRKAMVELQLARCPNVPVLQRMAEELGIEKPRFPSEHPEEDCILCGLCVRACEEIARKKLLGFVSRGTERRVTTPFDLAYDECVGCNICIPYCPTGAISNKGGARLKDISLKAERLTQGHRLCAGCGASIVVRQILNAIDEPVVLGNATGCLEVATTIYPYTAWRVPWIHNAFENAASTVSGVEAAYRSLVRQGKIEDRDVKFIAFGGDGGTYDIGLQA
;
A
#
# COMPACT_ATOMS: atom_id res chain seq x y z
N MET A 1 -7.83 -4.31 39.01
CA MET A 1 -7.91 -2.90 38.59
C MET A 1 -6.81 -2.14 39.30
N VAL A 2 -6.08 -1.30 38.57
CA VAL A 2 -4.95 -0.50 39.04
C VAL A 2 -5.33 0.97 38.94
N THR A 3 -5.01 1.76 39.96
CA THR A 3 -5.25 3.20 40.00
C THR A 3 -3.96 3.96 39.74
N LEU A 4 -4.00 4.91 38.81
CA LEU A 4 -2.89 5.81 38.50
C LEU A 4 -3.39 7.25 38.30
N THR A 5 -2.49 8.21 38.37
CA THR A 5 -2.79 9.62 38.09
C THR A 5 -2.08 10.04 36.80
N ILE A 6 -2.83 10.51 35.80
CA ILE A 6 -2.30 11.06 34.55
C ILE A 6 -2.72 12.53 34.46
N ASP A 7 -1.75 13.45 34.38
CA ASP A 7 -1.99 14.90 34.32
C ASP A 7 -2.92 15.45 35.43
N GLY A 8 -2.88 14.82 36.60
CA GLY A 8 -3.71 15.17 37.76
C GLY A 8 -5.08 14.47 37.81
N GLN A 9 -5.48 13.78 36.74
CA GLN A 9 -6.70 12.98 36.70
C GLN A 9 -6.44 11.56 37.23
N GLU A 10 -7.31 11.09 38.13
CA GLU A 10 -7.29 9.71 38.59
C GLU A 10 -7.95 8.79 37.56
N VAL A 11 -7.23 7.75 37.15
CA VAL A 11 -7.64 6.80 36.12
C VAL A 11 -7.55 5.39 36.70
N LYS A 12 -8.58 4.59 36.45
CA LYS A 12 -8.67 3.21 36.94
C LYS A 12 -8.82 2.27 35.75
N VAL A 13 -7.84 1.39 35.56
CA VAL A 13 -7.77 0.47 34.42
C VAL A 13 -7.51 -0.97 34.87
N GLU A 14 -7.58 -1.92 33.95
CA GLU A 14 -7.20 -3.30 34.22
C GLU A 14 -5.69 -3.44 34.44
N GLU A 15 -5.30 -4.51 35.13
CA GLU A 15 -3.88 -4.80 35.32
C GLU A 15 -3.29 -5.34 34.02
N GLY A 16 -2.14 -4.81 33.61
CA GLY A 16 -1.49 -5.16 32.34
C GLY A 16 -1.70 -4.14 31.22
N THR A 17 -2.66 -3.23 31.34
CA THR A 17 -2.86 -2.10 30.41
C THR A 17 -1.62 -1.22 30.35
N THR A 18 -1.29 -0.68 29.18
CA THR A 18 -0.17 0.26 29.03
C THR A 18 -0.58 1.67 29.45
N VAL A 19 0.39 2.52 29.80
CA VAL A 19 0.12 3.94 30.12
C VAL A 19 -0.51 4.67 28.93
N LEU A 20 -0.17 4.29 27.70
CA LEU A 20 -0.78 4.85 26.50
C LEU A 20 -2.28 4.51 26.40
N GLU A 21 -2.64 3.25 26.62
CA GLU A 21 -4.03 2.80 26.59
C GLU A 21 -4.83 3.44 27.73
N ALA A 22 -4.27 3.46 28.94
CA ALA A 22 -4.90 4.13 30.08
C ALA A 22 -5.14 5.63 29.84
N ALA A 23 -4.19 6.32 29.20
CA ALA A 23 -4.37 7.73 28.81
C ALA A 23 -5.51 7.89 27.80
N ARG A 24 -5.61 7.01 26.79
CA ARG A 24 -6.68 7.05 25.79
C ARG A 24 -8.06 6.77 26.39
N GLU A 25 -8.17 5.83 27.31
CA GLU A 25 -9.42 5.57 28.05
C GLU A 25 -9.86 6.78 28.88
N ALA A 26 -8.91 7.57 29.39
CA ALA A 26 -9.17 8.80 30.11
C ALA A 26 -9.42 10.03 29.21
N GLY A 27 -9.38 9.88 27.88
CA GLY A 27 -9.51 10.98 26.92
C GLY A 27 -8.26 11.87 26.79
N ILE A 28 -7.11 11.41 27.30
CA ILE A 28 -5.83 12.11 27.22
C ILE A 28 -5.08 11.63 25.99
N GLU A 29 -4.85 12.54 25.04
CA GLU A 29 -4.18 12.21 23.79
C GLU A 29 -2.65 12.21 23.95
N ILE A 30 -2.04 11.07 23.63
CA ILE A 30 -0.58 10.93 23.55
C ILE A 30 -0.21 10.59 22.10
N PRO A 31 0.64 11.39 21.44
CA PRO A 31 0.98 11.19 20.04
C PRO A 31 1.81 9.91 19.83
N THR A 32 1.49 9.18 18.76
CA THR A 32 2.15 7.90 18.41
C THR A 32 2.34 7.77 16.91
N LEU A 33 3.50 7.24 16.48
CA LEU A 33 3.74 6.87 15.09
C LEU A 33 3.87 5.36 14.86
N CYS A 34 4.37 4.61 15.86
CA CYS A 34 4.63 3.17 15.72
C CYS A 34 3.67 2.28 16.54
N TYR A 35 2.63 2.85 17.14
CA TYR A 35 1.64 2.11 17.91
C TYR A 35 0.37 1.93 17.07
N HIS A 36 -0.21 0.73 17.12
CA HIS A 36 -1.52 0.44 16.56
C HIS A 36 -2.20 -0.58 17.48
N PRO A 37 -3.49 -0.42 17.84
CA PRO A 37 -4.20 -1.33 18.74
C PRO A 37 -4.15 -2.81 18.33
N ASP A 38 -4.26 -3.10 17.03
CA ASP A 38 -4.20 -4.48 16.52
C ASP A 38 -2.83 -5.16 16.57
N LEU A 39 -1.76 -4.44 16.94
CA LEU A 39 -0.38 -4.92 16.85
C LEU A 39 0.33 -4.82 18.19
N THR A 40 1.21 -5.78 18.45
CA THR A 40 2.01 -5.83 19.69
C THR A 40 2.87 -4.55 19.84
N PRO A 41 2.88 -3.87 21.00
CA PRO A 41 3.64 -2.63 21.17
C PRO A 41 5.16 -2.79 20.94
N TYR A 42 5.75 -1.86 20.19
CA TYR A 42 7.17 -1.92 19.79
C TYR A 42 8.06 -0.82 20.39
N GLY A 43 7.53 0.38 20.60
CA GLY A 43 8.27 1.48 21.23
C GLY A 43 9.40 2.11 20.40
N ALA A 44 9.44 1.91 19.08
CA ALA A 44 10.54 2.41 18.24
C ALA A 44 10.55 3.93 18.01
N CYS A 45 9.40 4.56 17.75
CA CYS A 45 9.37 5.98 17.36
C CYS A 45 9.67 6.95 18.51
N ARG A 46 9.49 6.51 19.77
CA ARG A 46 9.68 7.31 21.00
C ARG A 46 8.91 8.64 21.05
N VAL A 47 7.91 8.85 20.21
CA VAL A 47 7.08 10.07 20.27
C VAL A 47 6.08 10.03 21.45
N CYS A 48 5.66 8.84 21.86
CA CYS A 48 4.74 8.64 22.99
C CYS A 48 5.41 8.77 24.37
N VAL A 49 6.58 9.41 24.46
CA VAL A 49 7.29 9.55 25.74
C VAL A 49 6.50 10.40 26.73
N VAL A 50 6.52 9.99 27.99
CA VAL A 50 5.87 10.66 29.13
C VAL A 50 6.83 10.69 30.31
N GLU A 51 6.61 11.62 31.24
CA GLU A 51 7.37 11.67 32.50
C GLU A 51 6.63 10.92 33.59
N VAL A 52 7.31 9.96 34.21
CA VAL A 52 6.76 9.13 35.29
C VAL A 52 7.48 9.45 36.58
N PHE A 53 6.73 9.72 37.65
CA PHE A 53 7.26 10.05 38.96
C PHE A 53 7.12 8.86 39.92
N ARG A 54 8.21 8.51 40.60
CA ARG A 54 8.28 7.45 41.61
C ARG A 54 9.27 7.80 42.72
N ASN A 55 8.85 7.66 43.98
CA ASN A 55 9.72 7.77 45.16
C ASN A 55 10.62 9.02 45.17
N GLY A 56 10.11 10.17 44.71
CA GLY A 56 10.86 11.43 44.63
C GLY A 56 11.74 11.60 43.38
N TRP A 57 11.83 10.58 42.51
CA TRP A 57 12.56 10.62 41.23
C TRP A 57 11.58 10.66 40.05
N SER A 58 12.04 11.16 38.91
CA SER A 58 11.26 11.11 37.67
C SER A 58 12.09 10.63 36.48
N GLN A 59 11.44 9.89 35.58
CA GLN A 59 12.05 9.30 34.39
C GLN A 59 11.18 9.53 33.16
N ILE A 60 11.82 9.82 32.03
CA ILE A 60 11.16 9.84 30.72
C ILE A 60 11.16 8.42 30.15
N THR A 61 9.99 7.94 29.74
CA THR A 61 9.84 6.60 29.18
C THR A 61 8.70 6.55 28.16
N ALA A 62 8.69 5.54 27.30
CA ALA A 62 7.66 5.36 26.30
C ALA A 62 6.38 4.80 26.93
N SER A 63 5.26 5.52 26.77
CA SER A 63 3.96 5.10 27.34
C SER A 63 3.42 3.82 26.69
N CYS A 64 3.68 3.60 25.39
CA CYS A 64 3.12 2.47 24.64
C CYS A 64 3.61 1.09 25.08
N THR A 65 4.76 0.98 25.76
CA THR A 65 5.31 -0.29 26.25
C THR A 65 5.36 -0.34 27.77
N LEU A 66 4.94 0.73 28.45
CA LEU A 66 5.02 0.83 29.91
C LEU A 66 3.72 0.31 30.52
N PRO A 67 3.73 -0.81 31.26
CA PRO A 67 2.54 -1.24 32.00
C PRO A 67 2.25 -0.28 33.17
N VAL A 68 0.97 -0.03 33.41
CA VAL A 68 0.50 0.74 34.57
C VAL A 68 0.87 0.04 35.88
N ARG A 69 1.06 0.81 36.95
CA ARG A 69 1.26 0.30 38.32
C ARG A 69 0.49 1.16 39.30
N GLU A 70 0.13 0.56 40.43
CA GLU A 70 -0.66 1.25 41.47
C GLU A 70 0.09 2.49 41.98
N GLY A 71 -0.64 3.60 42.09
CA GLY A 71 -0.11 4.87 42.58
C GLY A 71 0.90 5.54 41.65
N MET A 72 1.01 5.09 40.39
CA MET A 72 1.88 5.73 39.39
C MET A 72 1.38 7.14 39.08
N LYS A 73 2.28 8.12 39.04
CA LYS A 73 1.99 9.48 38.57
C LYS A 73 2.68 9.73 37.24
N VAL A 74 1.90 10.12 36.23
CA VAL A 74 2.34 10.36 34.87
C VAL A 74 2.01 11.79 34.49
N GLN A 75 2.96 12.49 33.87
CA GLN A 75 2.73 13.76 33.20
C GLN A 75 3.01 13.61 31.71
N THR A 76 2.02 13.92 30.89
CA THR A 76 2.13 13.83 29.43
C THR A 76 2.66 15.13 28.83
N GLN A 77 2.47 16.27 29.49
CA GLN A 77 2.86 17.60 28.99
C GLN A 77 4.00 18.25 29.81
N SER A 78 4.79 17.46 30.54
CA SER A 78 5.92 18.03 31.28
C SER A 78 6.96 18.65 30.33
N PRO A 79 7.71 19.69 30.76
CA PRO A 79 8.72 20.31 29.91
C PRO A 79 9.77 19.31 29.37
N ARG A 80 10.15 18.32 30.20
CA ARG A 80 11.10 17.26 29.82
C ARG A 80 10.50 16.30 28.79
N ALA A 81 9.22 15.94 28.92
CA ALA A 81 8.54 15.11 27.94
C ALA A 81 8.42 15.84 26.59
N LEU A 82 7.98 17.10 26.59
CA LEU A 82 7.85 17.92 25.38
C LEU A 82 9.19 18.13 24.68
N GLN A 83 10.26 18.44 25.42
CA GLN A 83 11.60 18.60 24.85
C GLN A 83 12.10 17.29 24.21
N THR A 84 11.83 16.15 24.84
CA THR A 84 12.21 14.85 24.29
C THR A 84 11.39 14.54 23.02
N ARG A 85 10.07 14.80 23.01
CA ARG A 85 9.24 14.64 21.81
C ARG A 85 9.72 15.50 20.66
N LYS A 86 10.06 16.76 20.92
CA LYS A 86 10.63 17.69 19.94
C LYS A 86 11.89 17.11 19.30
N ALA A 87 12.82 16.63 20.13
CA ALA A 87 14.03 15.99 19.64
C ALA A 87 13.76 14.73 18.81
N MET A 88 12.80 13.88 19.21
CA MET A 88 12.45 12.68 18.44
C MET A 88 11.83 13.04 17.08
N VAL A 89 10.92 14.01 17.02
CA VAL A 89 10.31 14.46 15.76
C VAL A 89 11.35 15.09 14.84
N GLU A 90 12.28 15.90 15.37
CA GLU A 90 13.38 16.45 14.56
C GLU A 90 14.29 15.37 13.96
N LEU A 91 14.59 14.30 14.72
CA LEU A 91 15.36 13.17 14.18
C LEU A 91 14.58 12.41 13.10
N GLN A 92 13.26 12.27 13.26
CA GLN A 92 12.42 11.67 12.22
C GLN A 92 12.36 12.54 10.96
N LEU A 93 12.29 13.87 11.10
CA LEU A 93 12.34 14.81 9.97
C LEU A 93 13.70 14.84 9.28
N ALA A 94 14.79 14.62 10.02
CA ALA A 94 16.12 14.48 9.42
C ALA A 94 16.18 13.29 8.45
N ARG A 95 15.47 12.20 8.76
CA ARG A 95 15.34 11.07 7.84
C ARG A 95 14.30 11.31 6.75
N CYS A 96 13.11 11.78 7.13
CA CYS A 96 11.93 11.84 6.27
C CYS A 96 11.30 13.24 6.25
N PRO A 97 11.91 14.23 5.58
CA PRO A 97 11.48 15.63 5.66
C PRO A 97 10.14 15.91 4.96
N ASN A 98 9.78 15.10 3.97
CA ASN A 98 8.62 15.33 3.09
C ASN A 98 7.34 14.60 3.54
N VAL A 99 7.36 13.95 4.70
CA VAL A 99 6.23 13.15 5.20
C VAL A 99 5.20 14.05 5.91
N PRO A 100 3.93 14.13 5.42
CA PRO A 100 2.94 15.07 5.96
C PRO A 100 2.60 14.88 7.44
N VAL A 101 2.58 13.63 7.93
CA VAL A 101 2.30 13.39 9.36
C VAL A 101 3.40 13.94 10.25
N LEU A 102 4.67 13.88 9.83
CA LEU A 102 5.76 14.46 10.60
C LEU A 102 5.74 15.98 10.56
N GLN A 103 5.41 16.58 9.42
CA GLN A 103 5.28 18.04 9.27
C GLN A 103 4.20 18.60 10.19
N ARG A 104 3.01 17.98 10.24
CA ARG A 104 1.96 18.37 11.20
C ARG A 104 2.40 18.27 12.66
N MET A 105 3.06 17.18 13.03
CA MET A 105 3.59 17.03 14.39
C MET A 105 4.69 18.06 14.71
N ALA A 106 5.45 18.48 13.71
CA ALA A 106 6.45 19.53 13.85
C ALA A 106 5.80 20.89 14.17
N GLU A 107 4.73 21.22 13.44
CA GLU A 107 3.92 22.43 13.66
C GLU A 107 3.30 22.43 15.06
N GLU A 108 2.67 21.33 15.48
CA GLU A 108 2.09 21.17 16.83
C GLU A 108 3.12 21.35 17.96
N LEU A 109 4.38 20.98 17.73
CA LEU A 109 5.49 21.12 18.70
C LEU A 109 6.27 22.44 18.55
N GLY A 110 5.85 23.33 17.65
CA GLY A 110 6.54 24.60 17.38
C GLY A 110 7.97 24.40 16.87
N ILE A 111 8.18 23.46 15.94
CA ILE A 111 9.43 23.28 15.20
C ILE A 111 9.31 24.04 13.88
N GLU A 112 9.89 25.24 13.80
CA GLU A 112 9.95 26.00 12.54
C GLU A 112 11.02 25.44 11.59
N LYS A 113 12.16 25.05 12.14
CA LYS A 113 13.29 24.48 11.38
C LYS A 113 13.93 23.34 12.17
N PRO A 114 14.02 22.12 11.61
CA PRO A 114 14.74 21.02 12.26
C PRO A 114 16.21 21.37 12.48
N ARG A 115 16.74 21.02 13.66
CA ARG A 115 18.17 21.19 13.97
C ARG A 115 19.09 20.30 13.13
N PHE A 116 18.59 19.15 12.68
CA PHE A 116 19.37 18.14 11.98
C PHE A 116 19.08 18.22 10.47
N PRO A 117 20.11 18.31 9.61
CA PRO A 117 19.93 18.28 8.17
C PRO A 117 19.50 16.88 7.70
N SER A 118 18.79 16.82 6.57
CA SER A 118 18.47 15.56 5.90
C SER A 118 19.52 15.22 4.86
N GLU A 119 20.06 14.00 4.94
CA GLU A 119 20.99 13.45 3.95
C GLU A 119 20.26 12.76 2.79
N HIS A 120 19.05 12.24 3.06
CA HIS A 120 18.23 11.45 2.12
C HIS A 120 16.79 11.97 2.09
N PRO A 121 16.52 13.12 1.46
CA PRO A 121 15.19 13.75 1.45
C PRO A 121 14.10 12.92 0.75
N GLU A 122 14.48 11.91 -0.04
CA GLU A 122 13.61 10.95 -0.71
C GLU A 122 13.07 9.83 0.20
N GLU A 123 13.64 9.65 1.38
CA GLU A 123 13.23 8.59 2.31
C GLU A 123 11.88 8.92 2.96
N ASP A 124 10.88 8.08 2.72
CA ASP A 124 9.55 8.22 3.36
C ASP A 124 9.36 7.27 4.56
N CYS A 125 10.32 6.36 4.82
CA CYS A 125 10.18 5.31 5.84
C CYS A 125 10.83 5.69 7.18
N ILE A 126 9.99 5.94 8.19
CA ILE A 126 10.40 6.23 9.57
C ILE A 126 10.81 5.01 10.40
N LEU A 127 10.94 3.83 9.77
CA LEU A 127 11.34 2.58 10.42
C LEU A 127 10.46 2.19 11.64
N CYS A 128 9.17 2.51 11.60
CA CYS A 128 8.23 2.24 12.69
C CYS A 128 7.90 0.74 12.90
N GLY A 129 8.15 -0.09 11.88
CA GLY A 129 7.94 -1.54 11.93
C GLY A 129 6.48 -1.98 12.02
N LEU A 130 5.52 -1.08 11.75
CA LEU A 130 4.09 -1.43 11.72
C LEU A 130 3.79 -2.42 10.58
N CYS A 131 4.33 -2.18 9.39
CA CYS A 131 4.19 -3.10 8.25
C CYS A 131 4.80 -4.48 8.47
N VAL A 132 5.98 -4.53 9.12
CA VAL A 132 6.67 -5.77 9.49
C VAL A 132 5.81 -6.58 10.44
N ARG A 133 5.32 -5.95 11.52
CA ARG A 133 4.42 -6.60 12.49
C ARG A 133 3.09 -6.99 11.87
N ALA A 134 2.49 -6.17 11.02
CA ALA A 134 1.26 -6.54 10.31
C ALA A 134 1.47 -7.77 9.40
N CYS A 135 2.63 -7.88 8.75
CA CYS A 135 2.99 -9.04 7.92
C CYS A 135 3.17 -10.33 8.76
N GLU A 136 3.66 -10.21 9.99
CA GLU A 136 3.90 -11.34 10.90
C GLU A 136 2.66 -11.72 11.72
N GLU A 137 2.01 -10.76 12.37
CA GLU A 137 0.95 -10.96 13.35
C GLU A 137 -0.44 -11.12 12.70
N ILE A 138 -0.73 -10.32 11.67
CA ILE A 138 -2.03 -10.31 10.98
C ILE A 138 -2.02 -11.24 9.77
N ALA A 139 -1.08 -11.01 8.84
CA ALA A 139 -0.99 -11.80 7.62
C ALA A 139 -0.41 -13.21 7.85
N ARG A 140 0.28 -13.45 8.98
CA ARG A 140 0.95 -14.72 9.32
C ARG A 140 1.94 -15.22 8.27
N LYS A 141 2.61 -14.29 7.57
CA LYS A 141 3.58 -14.61 6.49
C LYS A 141 5.04 -14.33 6.87
N LYS A 142 5.28 -13.27 7.65
CA LYS A 142 6.64 -12.84 8.07
C LYS A 142 7.62 -12.63 6.89
N LEU A 143 7.14 -12.00 5.81
CA LEU A 143 7.94 -11.75 4.61
C LEU A 143 8.64 -10.38 4.65
N LEU A 144 8.12 -9.41 5.40
CA LEU A 144 8.78 -8.12 5.60
C LEU A 144 9.62 -8.15 6.86
N GLY A 145 10.81 -7.56 6.81
CA GLY A 145 11.73 -7.46 7.94
C GLY A 145 12.59 -6.20 7.88
N PHE A 146 13.38 -6.01 8.93
CA PHE A 146 14.43 -5.00 8.96
C PHE A 146 15.76 -5.63 8.55
N VAL A 147 16.44 -5.04 7.57
CA VAL A 147 17.78 -5.42 7.13
C VAL A 147 18.76 -4.30 7.50
N SER A 148 20.04 -4.64 7.67
CA SER A 148 21.11 -3.75 8.10
C SER A 148 20.92 -3.19 9.52
N ARG A 149 21.79 -2.27 9.95
CA ARG A 149 21.80 -1.64 11.27
C ARG A 149 22.18 -0.16 11.17
N GLY A 150 21.87 0.61 12.20
CA GLY A 150 22.21 2.04 12.24
C GLY A 150 21.43 2.84 11.19
N THR A 151 22.12 3.75 10.52
CA THR A 151 21.59 4.62 9.45
C THR A 151 21.15 3.84 8.21
N GLU A 152 21.89 2.77 7.89
CA GLU A 152 21.63 1.87 6.75
C GLU A 152 20.42 0.95 6.93
N ARG A 153 19.76 0.99 8.10
CA ARG A 153 18.62 0.13 8.40
C ARG A 153 17.45 0.49 7.49
N ARG A 154 16.88 -0.52 6.83
CA ARG A 154 15.71 -0.37 5.95
C ARG A 154 14.74 -1.54 6.07
N VAL A 155 13.50 -1.33 5.61
CA VAL A 155 12.46 -2.37 5.56
C VAL A 155 12.46 -2.99 4.17
N THR A 156 12.56 -4.31 4.10
CA THR A 156 12.58 -5.07 2.84
C THR A 156 12.25 -6.55 3.11
N THR A 157 12.17 -7.36 2.06
CA THR A 157 12.11 -8.82 2.15
C THR A 157 13.53 -9.41 2.36
N PRO A 158 13.66 -10.64 2.89
CA PRO A 158 14.97 -11.26 3.02
C PRO A 158 15.71 -11.30 1.68
N PHE A 159 16.99 -10.91 1.71
CA PHE A 159 17.87 -10.81 0.53
C PHE A 159 17.36 -9.89 -0.60
N ASP A 160 16.39 -9.01 -0.33
CA ASP A 160 15.75 -8.16 -1.34
C ASP A 160 15.09 -8.93 -2.50
N LEU A 161 14.64 -10.16 -2.22
CA LEU A 161 14.01 -11.03 -3.21
C LEU A 161 12.48 -10.91 -3.18
N ALA A 162 11.87 -11.15 -4.33
CA ALA A 162 10.43 -11.39 -4.40
C ALA A 162 10.14 -12.82 -3.90
N TYR A 163 9.06 -12.95 -3.13
CA TYR A 163 8.58 -14.22 -2.58
C TYR A 163 7.17 -14.47 -3.09
N ASP A 164 6.89 -15.67 -3.61
CA ASP A 164 5.59 -16.04 -4.16
C ASP A 164 4.47 -15.99 -3.10
N GLU A 165 4.83 -16.18 -1.82
CA GLU A 165 3.92 -16.05 -0.70
C GLU A 165 3.40 -14.61 -0.54
N CYS A 166 4.12 -13.61 -1.06
CA CYS A 166 3.68 -12.21 -1.11
C CYS A 166 2.76 -11.97 -2.31
N VAL A 167 1.57 -12.58 -2.31
CA VAL A 167 0.53 -12.42 -3.35
C VAL A 167 -0.13 -11.03 -3.42
N GLY A 168 0.52 -9.98 -2.93
CA GLY A 168 -0.07 -8.64 -2.92
C GLY A 168 -1.28 -8.50 -1.99
N CYS A 169 -1.26 -9.17 -0.83
CA CYS A 169 -2.38 -9.14 0.13
C CYS A 169 -2.68 -7.75 0.71
N ASN A 170 -1.79 -6.78 0.53
CA ASN A 170 -1.96 -5.37 0.89
C ASN A 170 -2.22 -5.08 2.38
N ILE A 171 -2.09 -6.07 3.27
CA ILE A 171 -2.31 -5.91 4.71
C ILE A 171 -1.37 -4.86 5.31
N CYS A 172 -0.12 -4.75 4.86
CA CYS A 172 0.85 -3.80 5.41
C CYS A 172 0.59 -2.33 5.04
N ILE A 173 -0.19 -2.06 3.98
CA ILE A 173 -0.44 -0.72 3.44
C ILE A 173 -1.21 0.18 4.43
N PRO A 174 -2.39 -0.21 4.95
CA PRO A 174 -3.14 0.64 5.88
C PRO A 174 -2.41 0.92 7.20
N TYR A 175 -1.47 0.05 7.61
CA TYR A 175 -0.66 0.27 8.81
C TYR A 175 0.53 1.20 8.60
N CYS A 176 0.83 1.66 7.37
CA CYS A 176 1.95 2.56 7.11
C CYS A 176 1.54 4.02 7.39
N PRO A 177 2.05 4.68 8.44
CA PRO A 177 1.62 6.03 8.80
C PRO A 177 2.15 7.10 7.84
N THR A 178 3.19 6.79 7.06
CA THR A 178 3.87 7.74 6.16
C THR A 178 3.52 7.53 4.69
N GLY A 179 2.92 6.40 4.33
CA GLY A 179 2.70 6.01 2.93
C GLY A 179 3.93 5.46 2.20
N ALA A 180 5.04 5.23 2.91
CA ALA A 180 6.24 4.58 2.36
C ALA A 180 5.94 3.20 1.76
N ILE A 181 5.01 2.45 2.38
CA ILE A 181 4.38 1.28 1.76
C ILE A 181 2.99 1.71 1.32
N SER A 182 2.78 1.76 0.01
CA SER A 182 1.53 2.21 -0.60
C SER A 182 1.22 1.39 -1.85
N ASN A 183 -0.07 1.39 -2.25
CA ASN A 183 -0.50 0.76 -3.49
C ASN A 183 -0.37 1.74 -4.68
N LYS A 184 0.73 2.50 -4.75
CA LYS A 184 0.96 3.43 -5.87
C LYS A 184 1.07 2.60 -7.16
N GLY A 185 0.09 2.74 -8.05
CA GLY A 185 0.01 2.00 -9.32
C GLY A 185 -0.81 0.71 -9.30
N GLY A 186 -1.32 0.26 -8.15
CA GLY A 186 -2.23 -0.89 -8.11
C GLY A 186 -3.68 -0.51 -8.37
N ALA A 187 -4.43 -1.41 -9.02
CA ALA A 187 -5.83 -1.20 -9.32
C ALA A 187 -6.69 -1.27 -8.05
N ARG A 188 -7.47 -0.21 -7.76
CA ARG A 188 -8.43 -0.24 -6.64
C ARG A 188 -9.73 -0.86 -7.13
N LEU A 189 -10.35 -1.69 -6.28
CA LEU A 189 -11.64 -2.32 -6.64
C LEU A 189 -12.71 -1.28 -7.00
N LYS A 190 -12.74 -0.15 -6.29
CA LYS A 190 -13.65 0.97 -6.61
C LYS A 190 -13.39 1.52 -8.02
N ASP A 191 -12.13 1.73 -8.37
CA ASP A 191 -11.75 2.27 -9.68
C ASP A 191 -12.10 1.28 -10.80
N ILE A 192 -11.82 -0.02 -10.59
CA ILE A 192 -12.22 -1.09 -11.52
C ILE A 192 -13.74 -1.18 -11.65
N SER A 193 -14.49 -1.07 -10.56
CA SER A 193 -15.96 -1.18 -10.57
C SER A 193 -16.65 -0.05 -11.33
N LEU A 194 -15.96 1.08 -11.53
CA LEU A 194 -16.44 2.21 -12.31
C LEU A 194 -16.08 2.08 -13.81
N LYS A 195 -15.23 1.13 -14.20
CA LYS A 195 -14.91 0.88 -15.61
C LYS A 195 -16.07 0.18 -16.30
N ALA A 196 -16.36 0.59 -17.53
CA ALA A 196 -17.34 -0.08 -18.35
C ALA A 196 -16.83 -1.49 -18.71
N GLU A 197 -17.66 -2.52 -18.55
CA GLU A 197 -17.33 -3.89 -18.95
C GLU A 197 -17.12 -3.94 -20.47
N ARG A 198 -15.90 -4.31 -20.88
CA ARG A 198 -15.46 -4.37 -22.28
C ARG A 198 -15.64 -5.76 -22.90
N LEU A 199 -15.83 -6.80 -22.06
CA LEU A 199 -16.25 -8.14 -22.46
C LEU A 199 -17.61 -8.47 -21.83
N THR A 200 -18.69 -8.33 -22.60
CA THR A 200 -20.05 -8.44 -22.06
C THR A 200 -20.46 -9.86 -21.73
N GLN A 201 -21.48 -9.99 -20.88
CA GLN A 201 -22.15 -11.24 -20.58
C GLN A 201 -22.89 -11.80 -21.81
N GLY A 202 -23.14 -13.11 -21.83
CA GLY A 202 -23.80 -13.81 -22.95
C GLY A 202 -22.84 -14.61 -23.84
N HIS A 203 -21.53 -14.51 -23.61
CA HIS A 203 -20.55 -15.47 -24.13
C HIS A 203 -20.67 -16.83 -23.44
N ARG A 204 -20.16 -17.90 -24.06
CA ARG A 204 -20.22 -19.29 -23.55
C ARG A 204 -19.13 -19.65 -22.53
N LEU A 205 -18.27 -18.70 -22.17
CA LEU A 205 -17.26 -18.90 -21.12
C LEU A 205 -17.91 -18.91 -19.74
N CYS A 206 -17.65 -19.95 -18.94
CA CYS A 206 -18.15 -20.06 -17.57
C CYS A 206 -17.28 -19.23 -16.59
N ALA A 207 -17.76 -19.03 -15.36
CA ALA A 207 -17.06 -18.26 -14.33
C ALA A 207 -15.67 -18.82 -13.96
N GLY A 208 -15.43 -20.12 -14.19
CA GLY A 208 -14.13 -20.76 -13.96
C GLY A 208 -13.19 -20.72 -15.18
N CYS A 209 -13.61 -20.16 -16.31
CA CYS A 209 -12.79 -20.16 -17.51
C CYS A 209 -11.68 -19.11 -17.42
N GLY A 210 -10.43 -19.57 -17.38
CA GLY A 210 -9.23 -18.72 -17.31
C GLY A 210 -9.15 -17.69 -18.43
N ALA A 211 -9.56 -18.04 -19.66
CA ALA A 211 -9.56 -17.11 -20.79
C ALA A 211 -10.42 -15.86 -20.52
N SER A 212 -11.62 -16.06 -19.96
CA SER A 212 -12.52 -14.94 -19.64
C SER A 212 -11.96 -14.04 -18.54
N ILE A 213 -11.34 -14.63 -17.52
CA ILE A 213 -10.74 -13.92 -16.39
C ILE A 213 -9.54 -13.09 -16.87
N VAL A 214 -8.61 -13.72 -17.59
CA VAL A 214 -7.39 -13.06 -18.09
C VAL A 214 -7.74 -11.90 -19.02
N VAL A 215 -8.65 -12.10 -19.98
CA VAL A 215 -9.09 -11.04 -20.89
C VAL A 215 -9.72 -9.87 -20.12
N ARG A 216 -10.63 -10.14 -19.18
CA ARG A 216 -11.23 -9.07 -18.38
C ARG A 216 -10.21 -8.31 -17.55
N GLN A 217 -9.22 -8.99 -16.96
CA GLN A 217 -8.16 -8.32 -16.21
C GLN A 217 -7.30 -7.44 -17.11
N ILE A 218 -6.92 -7.93 -18.30
CA ILE A 218 -6.18 -7.15 -19.30
C ILE A 218 -6.98 -5.90 -19.71
N LEU A 219 -8.26 -6.06 -20.04
CA LEU A 219 -9.11 -4.94 -20.46
C LEU A 219 -9.36 -3.93 -19.34
N ASN A 220 -9.44 -4.39 -18.09
CA ASN A 220 -9.58 -3.53 -16.91
C ASN A 220 -8.28 -2.82 -16.53
N ALA A 221 -7.12 -3.32 -16.96
CA ALA A 221 -5.83 -2.66 -16.74
C ALA A 221 -5.60 -1.48 -17.68
N ILE A 222 -6.34 -1.40 -18.79
CA ILE A 222 -6.16 -0.35 -19.82
C ILE A 222 -7.17 0.77 -19.58
N ASP A 223 -6.72 2.01 -19.48
CA ASP A 223 -7.61 3.17 -19.32
C ASP A 223 -7.98 3.79 -20.68
N GLU A 224 -7.09 3.65 -21.65
CA GLU A 224 -7.19 4.22 -22.98
C GLU A 224 -8.17 3.46 -23.88
N PRO A 225 -8.59 4.04 -25.03
CA PRO A 225 -9.31 3.29 -26.05
C PRO A 225 -8.45 2.12 -26.54
N VAL A 226 -9.06 0.95 -26.74
CA VAL A 226 -8.35 -0.27 -27.13
C VAL A 226 -8.96 -0.87 -28.39
N VAL A 227 -8.12 -1.35 -29.30
CA VAL A 227 -8.48 -2.18 -30.45
C VAL A 227 -7.90 -3.56 -30.25
N LEU A 228 -8.74 -4.58 -30.47
CA LEU A 228 -8.37 -5.97 -30.27
C LEU A 228 -8.32 -6.73 -31.59
N GLY A 229 -7.36 -7.65 -31.71
CA GLY A 229 -7.41 -8.75 -32.66
C GLY A 229 -7.31 -10.07 -31.92
N ASN A 230 -8.09 -11.07 -32.28
CA ASN A 230 -7.92 -12.42 -31.76
C ASN A 230 -7.73 -13.42 -32.89
N ALA A 231 -6.86 -14.40 -32.65
CA ALA A 231 -6.83 -15.57 -33.50
C ALA A 231 -7.95 -16.53 -33.10
N THR A 232 -8.30 -17.42 -34.02
CA THR A 232 -9.31 -18.44 -33.80
C THR A 232 -8.88 -19.38 -32.69
N GLY A 233 -9.75 -19.58 -31.71
CA GLY A 233 -9.55 -20.49 -30.59
C GLY A 233 -10.69 -20.45 -29.59
N CYS A 234 -10.55 -21.13 -28.45
CA CYS A 234 -11.58 -21.18 -27.40
C CYS A 234 -12.14 -19.82 -26.99
N LEU A 235 -11.28 -18.81 -26.81
CA LEU A 235 -11.70 -17.45 -26.46
C LEU A 235 -12.64 -16.90 -27.53
N GLU A 236 -12.30 -17.10 -28.80
CA GLU A 236 -13.05 -16.54 -29.91
C GLU A 236 -14.38 -17.26 -30.15
N VAL A 237 -14.37 -18.59 -30.27
CA VAL A 237 -15.60 -19.36 -30.53
C VAL A 237 -16.63 -19.24 -29.40
N ALA A 238 -16.16 -18.93 -28.19
CA ALA A 238 -17.03 -18.72 -27.05
C ALA A 238 -17.54 -17.28 -26.92
N THR A 239 -16.81 -16.28 -27.44
CA THR A 239 -17.18 -14.85 -27.35
C THR A 239 -17.86 -14.31 -28.60
N THR A 240 -17.75 -15.00 -29.74
CA THR A 240 -18.34 -14.60 -31.01
C THR A 240 -19.30 -15.68 -31.52
N ILE A 241 -20.59 -15.50 -31.24
CA ILE A 241 -21.65 -16.43 -31.65
C ILE A 241 -22.46 -15.71 -32.73
N TYR A 242 -22.23 -16.04 -34.00
CA TYR A 242 -22.92 -15.38 -35.11
C TYR A 242 -24.43 -15.28 -34.88
N PRO A 243 -25.06 -14.10 -35.08
CA PRO A 243 -24.48 -12.85 -35.60
C PRO A 243 -23.90 -11.89 -34.52
N TYR A 244 -23.76 -12.34 -33.28
CA TYR A 244 -23.41 -11.52 -32.11
C TYR A 244 -21.96 -11.69 -31.67
N THR A 245 -21.44 -10.69 -30.96
CA THR A 245 -20.15 -10.74 -30.28
C THR A 245 -20.26 -10.16 -28.86
N ALA A 246 -19.46 -10.70 -27.94
CA ALA A 246 -19.34 -10.20 -26.58
C ALA A 246 -18.36 -9.02 -26.44
N TRP A 247 -17.63 -8.67 -27.51
CA TRP A 247 -16.67 -7.56 -27.48
C TRP A 247 -17.39 -6.22 -27.56
N ARG A 248 -17.20 -5.36 -26.56
CA ARG A 248 -17.70 -3.97 -26.52
C ARG A 248 -16.64 -2.94 -26.90
N VAL A 249 -15.64 -3.38 -27.65
CA VAL A 249 -14.53 -2.58 -28.17
C VAL A 249 -14.33 -2.91 -29.64
N PRO A 250 -13.72 -2.02 -30.44
CA PRO A 250 -13.32 -2.36 -31.80
C PRO A 250 -12.48 -3.63 -31.80
N TRP A 251 -12.93 -4.62 -32.56
CA TRP A 251 -12.40 -5.97 -32.49
C TRP A 251 -12.37 -6.59 -33.88
N ILE A 252 -11.34 -7.40 -34.15
CA ILE A 252 -11.12 -8.08 -35.43
C ILE A 252 -10.91 -9.57 -35.17
N HIS A 253 -11.79 -10.38 -35.73
CA HIS A 253 -11.58 -11.82 -35.85
C HIS A 253 -10.44 -12.11 -36.83
N ASN A 254 -9.52 -12.96 -36.42
CA ASN A 254 -8.54 -13.55 -37.32
C ASN A 254 -8.73 -15.07 -37.40
N ALA A 255 -9.03 -15.55 -38.60
CA ALA A 255 -9.23 -16.96 -38.88
C ALA A 255 -7.96 -17.79 -38.64
N PHE A 256 -6.79 -17.15 -38.73
CA PHE A 256 -5.49 -17.80 -38.55
C PHE A 256 -4.71 -17.19 -37.38
N GLU A 257 -3.66 -17.89 -36.97
CA GLU A 257 -2.76 -17.50 -35.88
C GLU A 257 -1.77 -16.40 -36.28
N ASN A 258 -2.27 -15.38 -36.96
CA ASN A 258 -1.54 -14.17 -37.35
C ASN A 258 -2.24 -12.90 -36.83
N ALA A 259 -2.95 -12.99 -35.71
CA ALA A 259 -3.59 -11.86 -35.04
C ALA A 259 -2.60 -10.71 -34.78
N ALA A 260 -1.36 -11.03 -34.38
CA ALA A 260 -0.30 -10.04 -34.21
C ALA A 260 -0.02 -9.24 -35.50
N SER A 261 0.12 -9.91 -36.64
CA SER A 261 0.34 -9.25 -37.93
C SER A 261 -0.84 -8.35 -38.32
N THR A 262 -2.06 -8.82 -38.11
CA THR A 262 -3.27 -8.01 -38.36
C THR A 262 -3.29 -6.77 -37.48
N VAL A 263 -3.08 -6.92 -36.18
CA VAL A 263 -3.10 -5.81 -35.21
C VAL A 263 -1.98 -4.81 -35.49
N SER A 264 -0.77 -5.26 -35.82
CA SER A 264 0.33 -4.38 -36.24
C SER A 264 -0.01 -3.61 -37.52
N GLY A 265 -0.71 -4.22 -38.47
CA GLY A 265 -1.22 -3.54 -39.65
C GLY A 265 -2.23 -2.44 -39.31
N VAL A 266 -3.14 -2.71 -38.36
CA VAL A 266 -4.12 -1.74 -37.88
C VAL A 266 -3.44 -0.58 -37.15
N GLU A 267 -2.47 -0.85 -36.29
CA GLU A 267 -1.67 0.18 -35.62
C GLU A 267 -0.93 1.06 -36.63
N ALA A 268 -0.28 0.45 -37.63
CA ALA A 268 0.43 1.17 -38.68
C ALA A 268 -0.50 2.08 -39.49
N ALA A 269 -1.71 1.59 -39.81
CA ALA A 269 -2.74 2.37 -40.46
C ALA A 269 -3.20 3.55 -39.59
N TYR A 270 -3.50 3.31 -38.30
CA TYR A 270 -3.86 4.35 -37.33
C TYR A 270 -2.79 5.44 -37.24
N ARG A 271 -1.52 5.07 -37.03
CA ARG A 271 -0.40 6.02 -36.97
C ARG A 271 -0.22 6.80 -38.26
N SER A 272 -0.45 6.16 -39.41
CA SER A 272 -0.39 6.83 -40.71
C SER A 272 -1.49 7.89 -40.85
N LEU A 273 -2.72 7.57 -40.44
CA LEU A 273 -3.85 8.49 -40.46
C LEU A 273 -3.65 9.67 -39.49
N VAL A 274 -3.10 9.42 -38.30
CA VAL A 274 -2.71 10.47 -37.34
C VAL A 274 -1.67 11.41 -37.96
N ARG A 275 -0.58 10.88 -38.54
CA ARG A 275 0.47 11.70 -39.20
C ARG A 275 -0.06 12.53 -40.37
N GLN A 276 -1.08 12.03 -41.06
CA GLN A 276 -1.74 12.74 -42.16
C GLN A 276 -2.76 13.79 -41.67
N GLY A 277 -3.00 13.90 -40.36
CA GLY A 277 -4.02 14.80 -39.80
C GLY A 277 -5.45 14.39 -40.11
N LYS A 278 -5.68 13.13 -40.52
CA LYS A 278 -7.01 12.61 -40.87
C LYS A 278 -7.83 12.19 -39.64
N ILE A 279 -7.15 11.84 -38.55
CA ILE A 279 -7.74 11.51 -37.26
C ILE A 279 -6.88 12.08 -36.13
N GLU A 280 -7.51 12.36 -34.99
CA GLU A 280 -6.82 12.78 -33.77
C GLU A 280 -6.06 11.60 -33.13
N ASP A 281 -4.93 11.89 -32.51
CA ASP A 281 -4.24 10.91 -31.69
C ASP A 281 -4.92 10.77 -30.33
N ARG A 282 -5.56 9.62 -30.11
CA ARG A 282 -6.28 9.26 -28.89
C ARG A 282 -5.51 8.28 -28.00
N ASP A 283 -4.21 8.09 -28.26
CA ASP A 283 -3.34 7.12 -27.56
C ASP A 283 -3.96 5.70 -27.51
N VAL A 284 -4.48 5.25 -28.66
CA VAL A 284 -5.15 3.96 -28.79
C VAL A 284 -4.16 2.81 -28.53
N LYS A 285 -4.54 1.87 -27.66
CA LYS A 285 -3.78 0.64 -27.44
C LYS A 285 -4.25 -0.46 -28.39
N PHE A 286 -3.31 -1.28 -28.85
CA PHE A 286 -3.55 -2.36 -29.81
C PHE A 286 -3.12 -3.68 -29.18
N ILE A 287 -4.04 -4.64 -29.06
CA ILE A 287 -3.79 -5.92 -28.40
C ILE A 287 -4.14 -7.08 -29.32
N ALA A 288 -3.22 -8.04 -29.42
CA ALA A 288 -3.44 -9.31 -30.09
C ALA A 288 -3.57 -10.42 -29.05
N PHE A 289 -4.71 -11.11 -29.04
CA PHE A 289 -4.87 -12.38 -28.33
C PHE A 289 -4.53 -13.53 -29.27
N GLY A 290 -3.59 -14.39 -28.88
CA GLY A 290 -3.36 -15.66 -29.55
C GLY A 290 -4.52 -16.63 -29.31
N GLY A 291 -4.70 -17.59 -30.22
CA GLY A 291 -5.60 -18.72 -30.01
C GLY A 291 -4.86 -19.89 -29.37
N ASP A 292 -5.65 -20.84 -28.88
CA ASP A 292 -5.16 -22.13 -28.36
C ASP A 292 -4.47 -22.95 -29.46
N GLY A 293 -4.94 -22.83 -30.70
CA GLY A 293 -4.29 -23.43 -31.87
C GLY A 293 -2.84 -22.97 -32.04
N GLY A 294 -2.58 -21.67 -32.03
CA GLY A 294 -1.25 -21.07 -32.29
C GLY A 294 -0.28 -21.18 -31.14
N THR A 295 -0.81 -21.16 -29.91
CA THR A 295 0.01 -21.28 -28.71
C THR A 295 0.31 -22.73 -28.30
N TYR A 296 -0.48 -23.71 -28.76
CA TYR A 296 -0.30 -25.12 -28.38
C TYR A 296 -0.21 -26.13 -29.56
N ASP A 297 -1.00 -25.98 -30.64
CA ASP A 297 -1.17 -27.02 -31.69
C ASP A 297 -0.37 -26.78 -33.00
N ILE A 298 -0.16 -25.54 -33.46
CA ILE A 298 0.44 -25.22 -34.80
C ILE A 298 1.85 -24.62 -34.76
N GLY A 299 2.53 -24.64 -33.60
CA GLY A 299 4.00 -24.63 -33.56
C GLY A 299 4.69 -23.29 -33.85
N LEU A 300 4.36 -22.23 -33.11
CA LEU A 300 5.30 -21.14 -32.83
C LEU A 300 5.50 -21.03 -31.31
N GLN A 301 6.08 -22.08 -30.72
CA GLN A 301 6.75 -21.94 -29.43
C GLN A 301 8.05 -21.17 -29.67
N ALA A 302 8.02 -19.87 -29.37
CA ALA A 302 9.23 -19.08 -29.12
C ALA A 302 9.60 -19.18 -27.64
#